data_AF-A0A257MCI3-F1
#
_entry.id   AF-A0A257MCI3-F1
#
_cell.length_a   1.000
_cell.length_b   1.000
_cell.length_c   1.000
_cell.angle_alpha   90.00
_cell.angle_beta   90.00
_cell.angle_gamma   90.00
#
_symmetry.space_group_name_H-M   'P 1'
#
loop_
_entity.id
_entity.type
_entity.pdbx_description
1 polymer ?
#
loop_
_entity_poly.entity_id
_entity_poly.type
_entity_poly.pdbx_seq_one_letter_code
_entity_poly.pdbx_strand_id
1 'polypeptide(L)'
;MRIQGSKVLSQWPRKHTLTKVDTTGSFDVVARLHKRRGFFFSDELKDRGIIGEFAGATRTWKLNTFGQSWDQIKYTCESFLDIASKYGLNIN
;
A
#
# COMPACT_ATOMS: atom_id res chain seq x y z
N MET A 1 -1.28 -6.92 -9.25
CA MET A 1 -1.96 -6.27 -8.11
C MET A 1 -3.38 -5.97 -8.51
N ARG A 2 -4.32 -5.99 -7.55
CA ARG A 2 -5.74 -5.69 -7.82
C ARG A 2 -5.99 -4.19 -7.98
N ILE A 3 -5.32 -3.35 -7.20
CA ILE A 3 -5.42 -1.89 -7.31
C ILE A 3 -4.73 -1.43 -8.60
N GLN A 4 -5.48 -0.82 -9.51
CA GLN A 4 -4.95 -0.31 -10.77
C GLN A 4 -3.95 0.82 -10.53
N GLY A 5 -2.91 0.89 -11.37
CA GLY A 5 -1.83 1.88 -11.20
C GLY A 5 -0.83 1.57 -10.09
N SER A 6 -0.96 0.42 -9.41
CA SER A 6 0.07 -0.13 -8.51
C SER A 6 0.88 -1.22 -9.23
N LYS A 7 2.22 -1.17 -9.10
CA LYS A 7 3.15 -2.11 -9.76
C LYS A 7 4.17 -2.67 -8.77
N VAL A 8 4.33 -3.99 -8.75
CA VAL A 8 5.45 -4.63 -8.04
C VAL A 8 6.70 -4.44 -8.87
N LEU A 9 7.69 -3.71 -8.35
CA LEU A 9 8.96 -3.44 -9.04
C LEU A 9 10.03 -4.50 -8.80
N SER A 10 9.72 -5.50 -7.96
CA SER A 10 10.68 -6.51 -7.56
C SER A 10 10.67 -7.68 -8.54
N GLN A 11 11.85 -8.26 -8.80
CA GLN A 11 11.98 -9.40 -9.72
C GLN A 11 11.08 -10.58 -9.32
N TRP A 12 10.59 -11.31 -10.32
CA TRP A 12 9.89 -12.58 -10.18
C TRP A 12 10.69 -13.69 -10.90
N PRO A 13 10.91 -14.88 -10.29
CA PRO A 13 10.55 -15.27 -8.93
C PRO A 13 11.31 -14.46 -7.86
N ARG A 14 10.70 -14.30 -6.67
CA ARG A 14 11.29 -13.55 -5.55
C ARG A 14 12.54 -14.29 -5.02
N LYS A 15 13.66 -13.56 -4.88
CA LYS A 15 14.88 -14.05 -4.19
C LYS A 15 15.13 -13.37 -2.84
N HIS A 16 14.23 -12.48 -2.44
CA HIS A 16 14.32 -11.68 -1.21
C HIS A 16 12.91 -11.37 -0.68
N THR A 17 12.78 -11.27 0.64
CA THR A 17 11.49 -11.08 1.34
C THR A 17 10.93 -9.67 1.17
N LEU A 18 11.80 -8.65 1.19
CA LEU A 18 11.43 -7.27 0.92
C LEU A 18 10.95 -7.06 -0.51
N THR A 19 9.79 -6.45 -0.68
CA THR A 19 9.17 -6.14 -1.97
C THR A 19 8.99 -4.64 -2.12
N LYS A 20 9.53 -4.08 -3.19
CA LYS A 20 9.31 -2.69 -3.62
C LYS A 20 8.08 -2.59 -4.50
N VAL A 21 7.21 -1.63 -4.20
CA VAL A 21 5.97 -1.35 -4.93
C VAL A 21 5.96 0.12 -5.37
N ASP A 22 5.60 0.35 -6.62
CA ASP A 22 5.30 1.66 -7.18
C ASP A 22 3.78 1.90 -7.13
N THR A 23 3.39 3.02 -6.54
CA THR A 23 2.00 3.47 -6.38
C THR A 23 1.79 4.89 -6.90
N THR A 24 2.69 5.37 -7.76
CA THR A 24 2.56 6.67 -8.45
C THR A 24 1.25 6.80 -9.23
N GLY A 25 0.71 5.70 -9.77
CA GLY A 25 -0.56 5.66 -10.48
C GLY A 25 -1.79 5.34 -9.62
N SER A 26 -1.65 5.26 -8.30
CA SER A 26 -2.73 4.87 -7.37
C SER A 26 -2.76 5.78 -6.14
N PHE A 27 -2.20 5.37 -5.01
CA PHE A 27 -2.25 6.14 -3.76
C PHE A 27 -1.59 7.52 -3.87
N ASP A 28 -0.56 7.69 -4.73
CA ASP A 28 0.04 9.00 -4.96
C ASP A 28 -0.93 9.97 -5.67
N VAL A 29 -1.85 9.46 -6.49
CA VAL A 29 -2.87 10.29 -7.15
C VAL A 29 -3.80 10.89 -6.10
N VAL A 30 -4.24 10.08 -5.14
CA VAL A 30 -5.03 10.53 -3.99
C VAL A 30 -4.24 11.53 -3.15
N ALA A 31 -2.97 11.24 -2.87
CA ALA A 31 -2.10 12.10 -2.08
C ALA A 31 -1.97 13.53 -2.64
N ARG A 32 -2.03 13.71 -3.97
CA ARG A 32 -1.92 15.03 -4.61
C ARG A 32 -3.13 15.93 -4.34
N LEU A 33 -4.30 15.34 -4.13
CA LEU A 33 -5.57 16.04 -3.94
C LEU A 33 -6.02 16.08 -2.48
N HIS A 34 -5.55 15.12 -1.67
CA HIS A 34 -5.98 15.01 -0.27
C HIS A 34 -5.42 16.12 0.61
N LYS A 35 -6.24 16.65 1.54
CA LYS A 35 -5.86 17.73 2.48
C LYS A 35 -4.60 17.41 3.31
N ARG A 36 -4.43 16.15 3.69
CA ARG A 36 -3.27 15.63 4.45
C ARG A 36 -2.07 15.28 3.57
N ARG A 37 -2.17 15.50 2.25
CA ARG A 37 -1.21 15.00 1.26
C ARG A 37 -0.93 13.53 1.49
N GLY A 38 0.30 13.06 1.30
CA GLY A 38 0.69 11.67 1.52
C GLY A 38 0.45 11.12 2.92
N PHE A 39 0.29 11.97 3.94
CA PHE A 39 0.02 11.49 5.31
C PHE A 39 -1.36 10.85 5.46
N PHE A 40 -2.28 11.09 4.52
CA PHE A 40 -3.59 10.43 4.53
C PHE A 40 -3.46 8.91 4.64
N PHE A 41 -2.50 8.35 3.89
CA PHE A 41 -2.34 6.91 3.81
C PHE A 41 -1.75 6.35 5.10
N SER A 42 -0.79 7.07 5.69
CA SER A 42 -0.23 6.73 7.01
C SER A 42 -1.28 6.82 8.12
N ASP A 43 -2.14 7.84 8.08
CA ASP A 43 -3.24 7.97 9.04
C ASP A 43 -4.20 6.75 8.91
N GLU A 44 -4.59 6.36 7.68
CA GLU A 44 -5.43 5.19 7.43
C GLU A 44 -4.80 3.86 7.87
N LEU A 45 -3.50 3.67 7.62
CA LEU A 45 -2.79 2.46 8.02
C LEU A 45 -2.67 2.38 9.54
N LYS A 46 -2.34 3.49 10.20
CA LYS A 46 -2.24 3.59 11.65
C LYS A 46 -3.59 3.29 12.32
N ASP A 47 -4.69 3.81 11.80
CA ASP A 47 -6.04 3.55 12.32
C ASP A 47 -6.43 2.07 12.22
N ARG A 48 -5.79 1.31 11.30
CA ARG A 48 -5.96 -0.14 11.13
C ARG A 48 -4.91 -0.97 11.88
N GLY A 49 -4.03 -0.34 12.66
CA GLY A 49 -2.94 -1.02 13.35
C GLY A 49 -1.81 -1.53 12.44
N ILE A 50 -1.74 -1.03 11.21
CA ILE A 50 -0.67 -1.34 10.26
C ILE A 50 0.39 -0.25 10.35
N ILE A 51 1.64 -0.64 10.59
CA ILE A 51 2.78 0.26 10.78
C ILE A 51 4.01 -0.22 10.01
N GLY A 52 5.01 0.65 9.89
CA GLY A 52 6.33 0.33 9.30
C GLY A 52 6.56 0.95 7.92
N GLU A 53 5.55 1.65 7.39
CA GLU A 53 5.71 2.51 6.23
C GLU A 53 6.44 3.81 6.59
N PHE A 54 7.07 4.43 5.60
CA PHE A 54 7.61 5.77 5.76
C PHE A 54 6.48 6.80 5.66
N ALA A 55 6.20 7.50 6.76
CA ALA A 55 5.06 8.38 6.83
C ALA A 55 5.07 9.45 5.73
N GLY A 56 3.95 9.58 5.02
CA GLY A 56 3.81 10.55 3.92
C GLY A 56 4.39 10.11 2.56
N ALA A 57 5.07 8.96 2.47
CA ALA A 57 5.58 8.45 1.19
C ALA A 57 4.54 7.60 0.44
N THR A 58 3.94 8.18 -0.61
CA THR A 58 2.88 7.52 -1.40
C THR A 58 3.28 7.06 -2.79
N ARG A 59 4.44 7.52 -3.30
CA ARG A 59 4.95 7.12 -4.63
C ARG A 59 5.51 5.72 -4.66
N THR A 60 6.26 5.37 -3.63
CA THR A 60 7.01 4.12 -3.57
C THR A 60 7.13 3.71 -2.13
N TRP A 61 6.88 2.43 -1.88
CA TRP A 61 6.91 1.85 -0.57
C TRP A 61 7.52 0.45 -0.67
N LYS A 62 8.02 -0.01 0.47
CA LYS A 62 8.63 -1.33 0.60
C LYS A 62 7.88 -2.06 1.69
N LEU A 63 7.51 -3.31 1.42
CA LEU A 63 6.81 -4.16 2.37
C LEU A 63 7.54 -5.49 2.52
N ASN A 64 7.41 -6.10 3.68
CA ASN A 64 7.94 -7.42 3.98
C ASN A 64 6.89 -8.18 4.79
N THR A 65 6.55 -9.39 4.37
CA THR A 65 5.58 -10.26 5.05
C THR A 65 6.26 -11.40 5.82
N PHE A 66 7.60 -11.40 5.92
CA PHE A 66 8.33 -12.41 6.68
C PHE A 66 7.91 -12.39 8.15
N GLY A 67 7.56 -13.56 8.68
CA GLY A 67 7.09 -13.72 10.06
C GLY A 67 5.61 -13.36 10.29
N GLN A 68 4.89 -12.91 9.26
CA GLN A 68 3.45 -12.64 9.35
C GLN A 68 2.65 -13.93 9.10
N SER A 69 1.55 -14.11 9.83
CA SER A 69 0.58 -15.17 9.55
C SER A 69 -0.21 -14.88 8.28
N TRP A 70 -0.85 -15.91 7.72
CA TRP A 70 -1.76 -15.73 6.58
C TRP A 70 -2.92 -14.78 6.89
N ASP A 71 -3.43 -14.80 8.13
CA ASP A 71 -4.50 -13.90 8.55
C ASP A 71 -4.03 -12.44 8.60
N GLN A 72 -2.80 -12.19 9.09
CA GLN A 72 -2.21 -10.84 9.09
C GLN A 72 -1.95 -10.33 7.67
N ILE A 73 -1.48 -11.21 6.79
CA ILE A 73 -1.28 -10.89 5.36
C ILE A 73 -2.64 -10.57 4.72
N LYS A 74 -3.65 -11.39 4.96
CA LYS A 74 -5.00 -11.20 4.43
C LYS A 74 -5.60 -9.88 4.92
N TYR A 75 -5.56 -9.62 6.22
CA TYR A 75 -6.03 -8.36 6.82
C TYR A 75 -5.33 -7.14 6.22
N THR A 76 -4.01 -7.24 6.03
CA THR A 76 -3.21 -6.19 5.40
C THR A 76 -3.65 -5.96 3.95
N CYS A 77 -3.83 -7.04 3.18
CA CYS A 77 -4.33 -6.95 1.81
C CYS A 77 -5.73 -6.33 1.72
N GLU A 78 -6.67 -6.76 2.56
CA GLU A 78 -8.03 -6.23 2.63
C GLU A 78 -8.03 -4.75 3.01
N SER A 79 -7.20 -4.36 3.99
CA SER A 79 -7.02 -2.96 4.38
C SER A 79 -6.59 -2.07 3.21
N PHE A 80 -5.67 -2.52 2.36
CA PHE A 80 -5.28 -1.76 1.16
C PHE A 80 -6.43 -1.62 0.15
N LEU A 81 -7.24 -2.67 -0.01
CA LEU A 81 -8.40 -2.64 -0.90
C LEU A 81 -9.50 -1.71 -0.36
N ASP A 82 -9.75 -1.73 0.95
CA ASP A 82 -10.72 -0.86 1.59
C ASP A 82 -10.31 0.61 1.48
N ILE A 83 -9.03 0.93 1.71
CA ILE A 83 -8.52 2.28 1.52
C ILE A 83 -8.65 2.68 0.04
N ALA A 84 -8.27 1.80 -0.89
CA ALA A 84 -8.43 2.07 -2.31
C ALA A 84 -9.89 2.37 -2.69
N SER A 85 -10.84 1.56 -2.20
CA SER A 85 -12.28 1.76 -2.41
C SER A 85 -12.77 3.07 -1.80
N LYS A 86 -12.40 3.37 -0.55
CA LYS A 86 -12.74 4.61 0.17
C LYS A 86 -12.32 5.87 -0.60
N TYR A 87 -11.20 5.82 -1.30
CA TYR A 87 -10.66 6.94 -2.07
C TYR A 87 -10.93 6.85 -3.58
N GLY A 88 -11.82 5.95 -4.02
CA GLY A 88 -12.26 5.85 -5.41
C GLY A 88 -11.21 5.33 -6.40
N LEU A 89 -10.22 4.58 -5.92
CA LEU A 89 -9.25 3.90 -6.78
C LEU A 89 -9.89 2.64 -7.38
N ASN A 90 -9.56 2.34 -8.65
CA ASN A 90 -10.09 1.18 -9.34
C ASN A 90 -9.42 -0.12 -8.85
N ILE A 91 -10.24 -1.15 -8.61
CA ILE A 91 -9.84 -2.46 -8.09
C ILE A 91 -10.33 -3.54 -9.07
N ASN A 92 -9.40 -4.34 -9.59
CA ASN A 92 -9.65 -5.53 -10.42
C ASN A 92 -9.91 -6.79 -9.59
#